data_AF-A0A5E7BGA0-F1
#
_entry.id   AF-A0A5E7BGA0-F1
#
_cell.length_a   1.000
_cell.length_b   1.000
_cell.length_c   1.000
_cell.angle_alpha   90.00
_cell.angle_beta   90.00
_cell.angle_gamma   90.00
#
_symmetry.space_group_name_H-M   'P 1'
#
loop_
_entity.id
_entity.type
_entity.pdbx_description
1 polymer ?
#
loop_
_entity_poly.entity_id
_entity_poly.type
_entity_poly.pdbx_seq_one_letter_code
_entity_poly.pdbx_strand_id
1 'polypeptide(L)'
;MDVRLPITIAGICFTLLLGGCSQGDEKHTVSLEEKTVKFEQSLDAITDPKLKDAVTELGGSLLLLERAQLKLDSNPAKTEYGEDALGVLKHYPTPQALVDTFINGLFVLHKDASSDYLIDLQPVFPFNLNIPGGFLFPHGVEWQSVTLSNKRVIAYQPEWSETDPGIQLSPSSSNVTNPDDLTVTYPFIDGLDVDKKNLPQPVSLQGQVEVIAPRRLYSFDLTQKDVGQTRTNDNLSVKLLKLEKNYAEVEFSNNLPLAPEVADAQLNPLIVQARDGSGQYLVRAGSINESPEQVTFYEKQLTHLQQQKTWSDALEKQLSEDQLAFEQQHPRRYNKVYFNGPIETLEVSLLDFSSATVTRKALDLPIRTFNPHTVEKTVQPLDLPIVVYDDLAANWLKGASLTEDQLKAGIRIQQSVEDSSAARIEFSHRRTFNDELLGDDFNPGVSPVTFFTEKRSGKLDEPIELPPEAYQVDPLNATITYDLNLFPDTPAIAVGSMPLFLASVEKKAYDAKSLPKGLEIRNNTLVVDLKLFPADEWRFFVKDDSGKYLKQILSVSHDTSAEGPALSGVHYFYGRPTHVETYQRTNLATVQYGFEVKLDKAQVAETAP
;
A
#
# COMPACT_ATOMS: atom_id res chain seq x y z
N MET A 1 -19.76 0.38 -12.84
CA MET A 1 -20.62 -0.51 -12.04
C MET A 1 -21.89 0.25 -11.71
N ASP A 2 -22.91 0.11 -12.54
CA ASP A 2 -24.26 0.65 -12.31
C ASP A 2 -25.19 -0.57 -12.25
N VAL A 3 -25.67 -0.93 -11.05
CA VAL A 3 -26.73 -1.93 -10.87
C VAL A 3 -27.69 -1.38 -9.83
N ARG A 4 -28.82 -0.86 -10.32
CA ARG A 4 -29.91 -0.34 -9.48
C ARG A 4 -30.83 -1.48 -9.03
N LEU A 5 -30.82 -1.73 -7.71
CA LEU A 5 -31.88 -2.25 -6.80
C LEU A 5 -32.51 -3.66 -7.02
N PRO A 6 -33.03 -4.32 -5.96
CA PRO A 6 -32.52 -4.42 -4.58
C PRO A 6 -32.73 -5.84 -3.99
N ILE A 7 -31.65 -6.55 -3.64
CA ILE A 7 -31.67 -7.44 -2.46
C ILE A 7 -30.32 -7.20 -1.80
N THR A 8 -30.29 -6.20 -0.93
CA THR A 8 -29.13 -5.92 -0.08
C THR A 8 -29.13 -6.97 1.04
N ILE A 9 -28.73 -8.20 0.74
CA ILE A 9 -28.09 -9.01 1.78
C ILE A 9 -26.71 -8.36 1.93
N ALA A 10 -26.44 -7.83 3.11
CA ALA A 10 -25.22 -7.10 3.42
C ALA A 10 -24.00 -7.88 2.93
N GLY A 11 -23.39 -7.41 1.84
CA GLY A 11 -22.16 -7.96 1.32
C GLY A 11 -21.10 -7.91 2.41
N ILE A 12 -20.52 -9.05 2.75
CA ILE A 12 -19.43 -9.13 3.71
C ILE A 12 -18.22 -8.41 3.09
N CYS A 13 -17.82 -7.27 3.65
CA CYS A 13 -16.73 -6.44 3.12
C CYS A 13 -15.37 -6.92 3.64
N PHE A 14 -14.59 -7.61 2.79
CA PHE A 14 -13.20 -7.98 3.06
C PHE A 14 -12.21 -7.04 2.39
N THR A 15 -11.12 -6.73 3.10
CA THR A 15 -9.89 -6.19 2.49
C THR A 15 -8.75 -7.13 2.86
N LEU A 16 -8.17 -7.82 1.86
CA LEU A 16 -7.10 -8.80 2.01
C LEU A 16 -5.92 -8.43 1.10
N LEU A 17 -4.69 -8.60 1.58
CA LEU A 17 -3.47 -8.61 0.75
C LEU A 17 -2.93 -10.04 0.65
N LEU A 18 -2.46 -10.43 -0.54
CA LEU A 18 -2.01 -11.79 -0.88
C LEU A 18 -0.54 -12.01 -0.46
N GLY A 19 -0.27 -13.15 0.18
CA GLY A 19 1.06 -13.61 0.64
C GLY A 19 0.95 -15.07 1.11
N GLY A 20 1.97 -15.89 0.79
CA GLY A 20 1.91 -17.36 0.74
C GLY A 20 1.91 -18.13 2.08
N CYS A 21 1.50 -19.41 1.97
CA CYS A 21 1.16 -20.33 3.07
C CYS A 21 2.37 -21.03 3.74
N SER A 22 2.21 -21.43 5.00
CA SER A 22 3.17 -22.25 5.77
C SER A 22 2.55 -23.59 6.24
N GLN A 23 3.37 -24.56 6.65
CA GLN A 23 2.96 -25.95 6.96
C GLN A 23 1.87 -26.15 8.04
N GLY A 24 1.63 -25.17 8.92
CA GLY A 24 0.51 -25.24 9.87
C GLY A 24 -0.86 -25.00 9.23
N ASP A 25 -0.87 -24.31 8.08
CA ASP A 25 -2.08 -23.99 7.31
C ASP A 25 -2.70 -25.24 6.70
N GLU A 26 -1.89 -26.23 6.27
CA GLU A 26 -2.33 -27.39 5.47
C GLU A 26 -3.51 -28.17 6.08
N LYS A 27 -3.53 -28.40 7.40
CA LYS A 27 -4.63 -29.15 8.03
C LYS A 27 -5.94 -28.35 8.09
N HIS A 28 -5.85 -27.04 8.31
CA HIS A 28 -7.01 -26.16 8.37
C HIS A 28 -7.52 -25.80 6.98
N THR A 29 -6.63 -25.65 6.00
CA THR A 29 -7.00 -25.43 4.59
C THR A 29 -7.64 -26.67 3.98
N VAL A 30 -7.12 -27.88 4.22
CA VAL A 30 -7.75 -29.12 3.77
C VAL A 30 -9.18 -29.25 4.33
N SER A 31 -9.38 -28.91 5.61
CA SER A 31 -10.74 -28.90 6.21
C SER A 31 -11.67 -27.85 5.58
N LEU A 32 -11.15 -26.68 5.19
CA LEU A 32 -11.95 -25.62 4.56
C LEU A 32 -12.29 -25.96 3.10
N GLU A 33 -11.37 -26.59 2.37
CA GLU A 33 -11.60 -27.08 1.01
C GLU A 33 -12.68 -28.17 1.01
N GLU A 34 -12.62 -29.13 1.94
CA GLU A 34 -13.68 -30.12 2.11
C GLU A 34 -15.03 -29.47 2.43
N LYS A 35 -15.05 -28.43 3.28
CA LYS A 35 -16.26 -27.68 3.62
C LYS A 35 -16.81 -26.93 2.40
N THR A 36 -15.93 -26.35 1.58
CA THR A 36 -16.28 -25.65 0.34
C THR A 36 -16.91 -26.62 -0.67
N VAL A 37 -16.27 -27.77 -0.90
CA VAL A 37 -16.79 -28.80 -1.81
C VAL A 37 -18.16 -29.32 -1.34
N LYS A 38 -18.32 -29.59 -0.04
CA LYS A 38 -19.62 -30.01 0.52
C LYS A 38 -20.69 -28.93 0.35
N PHE A 39 -20.33 -27.66 0.51
CA PHE A 39 -21.24 -26.55 0.30
C PHE A 39 -21.65 -26.44 -1.18
N GLU A 40 -20.71 -26.49 -2.12
CA GLU A 40 -20.99 -26.46 -3.57
C GLU A 40 -21.90 -27.62 -3.99
N GLN A 41 -21.64 -28.84 -3.51
CA GLN A 41 -22.51 -30.00 -3.74
C GLN A 41 -23.92 -29.81 -3.17
N SER A 42 -24.06 -29.09 -2.05
CA SER A 42 -25.37 -28.80 -1.48
C SER A 42 -26.22 -27.87 -2.36
N LEU A 43 -25.58 -27.03 -3.18
CA LEU A 43 -26.27 -26.11 -4.10
C LEU A 43 -26.93 -26.84 -5.27
N ASP A 44 -26.44 -28.02 -5.65
CA ASP A 44 -27.05 -28.84 -6.71
C ASP A 44 -28.42 -29.39 -6.33
N ALA A 45 -28.69 -29.52 -5.03
CA ALA A 45 -29.98 -29.96 -4.51
C ALA A 45 -31.06 -28.86 -4.55
N ILE A 46 -30.69 -27.60 -4.80
CA ILE A 46 -31.59 -26.44 -4.80
C ILE A 46 -32.03 -26.15 -6.24
N THR A 47 -33.32 -26.39 -6.52
CA THR A 47 -33.89 -26.18 -7.87
C THR A 47 -34.41 -24.77 -8.11
N ASP A 48 -34.76 -24.04 -7.05
CA ASP A 48 -35.26 -22.66 -7.14
C ASP A 48 -34.08 -21.70 -7.36
N PRO A 49 -34.03 -20.94 -8.47
CA PRO A 49 -32.90 -20.07 -8.77
C PRO A 49 -32.66 -18.98 -7.73
N LYS A 50 -33.72 -18.32 -7.25
CA LYS A 50 -33.60 -17.19 -6.31
C LYS A 50 -33.12 -17.69 -4.94
N LEU A 51 -33.60 -18.85 -4.50
CA LEU A 51 -33.10 -19.51 -3.29
C LEU A 51 -31.64 -19.97 -3.47
N LYS A 52 -31.29 -20.54 -4.62
CA LYS A 52 -29.91 -20.96 -4.92
C LYS A 52 -28.95 -19.77 -4.88
N ASP A 53 -29.32 -18.64 -5.46
CA ASP A 53 -28.52 -17.41 -5.45
C ASP A 53 -28.31 -16.91 -4.01
N ALA A 54 -29.38 -16.81 -3.21
CA ALA A 54 -29.29 -16.35 -1.82
C ALA A 54 -28.43 -17.27 -0.93
N VAL A 55 -28.56 -18.60 -1.09
CA VAL A 55 -27.71 -19.57 -0.37
C VAL A 55 -26.26 -19.45 -0.83
N THR A 56 -26.02 -19.32 -2.13
CA THR A 56 -24.68 -19.16 -2.72
C THR A 56 -23.99 -17.90 -2.21
N GLU A 57 -24.69 -16.77 -2.19
CA GLU A 57 -24.15 -15.49 -1.74
C GLU A 57 -23.78 -15.53 -0.25
N LEU A 58 -24.72 -15.93 0.62
CA LEU A 58 -24.48 -15.95 2.07
C LEU A 58 -23.45 -17.02 2.46
N GLY A 59 -23.58 -18.23 1.93
CA GLY A 59 -22.66 -19.33 2.24
C GLY A 59 -21.25 -19.10 1.66
N GLY A 60 -21.16 -18.57 0.44
CA GLY A 60 -19.89 -18.16 -0.15
C GLY A 60 -19.21 -17.07 0.68
N SER A 61 -19.97 -16.07 1.14
CA SER A 61 -19.44 -14.99 1.97
C SER A 61 -18.93 -15.51 3.33
N LEU A 62 -19.64 -16.44 3.97
CA LEU A 62 -19.20 -17.08 5.22
C LEU A 62 -17.93 -17.92 5.03
N LEU A 63 -17.81 -18.65 3.92
CA LEU A 63 -16.58 -19.39 3.60
C LEU A 63 -15.40 -18.44 3.34
N LEU A 64 -15.62 -17.31 2.67
CA LEU A 64 -14.61 -16.26 2.51
C LEU A 64 -14.19 -15.66 3.85
N LEU A 65 -15.14 -15.44 4.77
CA LEU A 65 -14.85 -14.97 6.13
C LEU A 65 -13.98 -15.95 6.89
N GLU A 66 -14.33 -17.23 6.88
CA GLU A 66 -13.55 -18.28 7.56
C GLU A 66 -12.15 -18.39 6.95
N ARG A 67 -12.02 -18.31 5.62
CA ARG A 67 -10.71 -18.26 4.95
C ARG A 67 -9.89 -17.05 5.38
N ALA A 68 -10.49 -15.86 5.41
CA ALA A 68 -9.84 -14.63 5.83
C ALA A 68 -9.38 -14.72 7.28
N GLN A 69 -10.22 -15.26 8.16
CA GLN A 69 -9.90 -15.44 9.57
C GLN A 69 -8.74 -16.42 9.77
N LEU A 70 -8.78 -17.59 9.12
CA LEU A 70 -7.70 -18.56 9.18
C LEU A 70 -6.37 -17.94 8.72
N LYS A 71 -6.39 -17.24 7.59
CA LYS A 71 -5.19 -16.57 7.05
C LYS A 71 -4.64 -15.49 7.98
N LEU A 72 -5.50 -14.70 8.62
CA LEU A 72 -5.07 -13.64 9.52
C LEU A 72 -4.60 -14.17 10.87
N ASP A 73 -5.24 -15.22 11.39
CA ASP A 73 -4.87 -15.88 12.64
C ASP A 73 -3.58 -16.71 12.48
N SER A 74 -3.30 -17.26 11.29
CA SER A 74 -2.06 -17.99 10.99
C SER A 74 -0.91 -17.12 10.50
N ASN A 75 -1.15 -15.84 10.19
CA ASN A 75 -0.13 -14.94 9.66
C ASN A 75 1.05 -14.83 10.65
N PRO A 76 2.26 -15.33 10.28
CA PRO A 76 3.42 -15.21 11.14
C PRO A 76 3.71 -13.72 11.34
N ALA A 77 3.71 -13.26 12.60
CA ALA A 77 3.89 -11.85 12.95
C ALA A 77 5.32 -11.35 12.65
N LYS A 78 5.66 -11.21 11.36
CA LYS A 78 6.82 -10.45 10.89
C LYS A 78 6.52 -8.99 11.18
N THR A 79 7.39 -8.33 11.95
CA THR A 79 7.11 -6.98 12.43
C THR A 79 7.36 -5.95 11.33
N GLU A 80 6.34 -5.43 10.67
CA GLU A 80 6.49 -4.39 9.64
C GLU A 80 6.00 -3.05 10.20
N TYR A 81 6.71 -1.96 9.91
CA TYR A 81 6.33 -0.62 10.40
C TYR A 81 5.83 0.18 9.20
N GLY A 82 4.69 0.82 9.41
CA GLY A 82 4.11 1.78 8.49
C GLY A 82 4.33 3.19 8.99
N GLU A 83 3.51 4.09 8.47
CA GLU A 83 3.56 5.53 8.72
C GLU A 83 2.33 5.97 9.53
N ASP A 84 2.40 7.17 10.11
CA ASP A 84 1.25 7.79 10.77
C ASP A 84 0.28 8.30 9.69
N ALA A 85 -0.78 7.53 9.37
CA ALA A 85 -1.76 7.92 8.37
C ALA A 85 -2.52 9.21 8.73
N LEU A 86 -2.57 9.56 10.03
CA LEU A 86 -3.19 10.79 10.52
C LEU A 86 -2.20 11.95 10.61
N GLY A 87 -0.92 11.74 10.29
CA GLY A 87 0.14 12.75 10.30
C GLY A 87 -0.23 13.97 9.47
N VAL A 88 -0.80 13.73 8.28
CA VAL A 88 -1.28 14.75 7.35
C VAL A 88 -2.26 15.74 7.99
N LEU A 89 -3.13 15.32 8.91
CA LEU A 89 -4.13 16.19 9.54
C LEU A 89 -3.51 17.31 10.37
N LYS A 90 -2.28 17.14 10.85
CA LYS A 90 -1.55 18.18 11.61
C LYS A 90 -1.30 19.43 10.77
N HIS A 91 -1.41 19.32 9.46
CA HIS A 91 -1.16 20.42 8.54
C HIS A 91 -2.42 21.16 8.09
N TYR A 92 -3.60 20.62 8.34
CA TYR A 92 -4.88 21.16 7.88
C TYR A 92 -5.78 21.48 9.07
N PRO A 93 -6.28 22.72 9.20
CA PRO A 93 -7.03 23.14 10.39
C PRO A 93 -8.40 22.48 10.52
N THR A 94 -8.96 21.97 9.42
CA THR A 94 -10.27 21.31 9.37
C THR A 94 -10.25 20.15 8.36
N PRO A 95 -11.15 19.15 8.52
CA PRO A 95 -11.37 18.12 7.50
C PRO A 95 -11.66 18.71 6.11
N GLN A 96 -12.47 19.77 6.02
CA GLN A 96 -12.77 20.42 4.74
C GLN A 96 -11.53 21.01 4.08
N ALA A 97 -10.59 21.60 4.83
CA ALA A 97 -9.36 22.13 4.25
C ALA A 97 -8.48 21.03 3.61
N LEU A 98 -8.50 19.81 4.18
CA LEU A 98 -7.85 18.65 3.58
C LEU A 98 -8.57 18.22 2.29
N VAL A 99 -9.91 18.21 2.28
CA VAL A 99 -10.72 17.92 1.08
C VAL A 99 -10.46 18.92 -0.04
N ASP A 100 -10.46 20.21 0.28
CA ASP A 100 -10.20 21.27 -0.71
C ASP A 100 -8.80 21.11 -1.32
N THR A 101 -7.81 20.71 -0.50
CA THR A 101 -6.44 20.43 -0.98
C THR A 101 -6.41 19.18 -1.86
N PHE A 102 -7.10 18.11 -1.46
CA PHE A 102 -7.21 16.86 -2.23
C PHE A 102 -7.77 17.11 -3.64
N ILE A 103 -8.90 17.81 -3.71
CA ILE A 103 -9.59 18.09 -4.98
C ILE A 103 -8.82 19.08 -5.85
N ASN A 104 -8.28 20.16 -5.27
CA ASN A 104 -7.60 21.21 -6.05
C ASN A 104 -6.14 20.86 -6.39
N GLY A 105 -5.59 19.82 -5.77
CA GLY A 105 -4.26 19.28 -6.08
C GLY A 105 -4.23 18.19 -7.15
N LEU A 106 -5.40 17.72 -7.57
CA LEU A 106 -5.56 16.69 -8.60
C LEU A 106 -5.25 17.23 -9.99
N PHE A 107 -4.44 16.51 -10.75
CA PHE A 107 -4.17 16.76 -12.17
C PHE A 107 -3.91 15.44 -12.90
N VAL A 108 -3.73 15.48 -14.22
CA VAL A 108 -3.50 14.27 -15.03
C VAL A 108 -2.15 14.35 -15.73
N LEU A 109 -1.36 13.29 -15.60
CA LEU A 109 -0.14 13.08 -16.36
C LEU A 109 -0.41 12.19 -17.58
N HIS A 110 0.17 12.56 -18.71
CA HIS A 110 0.38 11.67 -19.84
C HIS A 110 1.56 10.74 -19.52
N LYS A 111 1.35 9.44 -19.65
CA LYS A 111 2.41 8.42 -19.60
C LYS A 111 2.60 7.77 -20.96
N ASP A 112 3.86 7.53 -21.29
CA ASP A 112 4.19 6.72 -22.46
C ASP A 112 3.76 5.28 -22.20
N ALA A 113 2.76 4.83 -22.95
CA ALA A 113 2.35 3.42 -22.96
C ALA A 113 3.34 2.59 -23.78
N SER A 114 3.47 1.30 -23.43
CA SER A 114 4.35 0.32 -24.11
C SER A 114 3.97 0.01 -25.56
N SER A 115 2.93 0.63 -26.12
CA SER A 115 2.41 0.33 -27.46
C SER A 115 2.06 1.59 -28.24
N ASP A 116 2.22 1.54 -29.57
CA ASP A 116 2.13 2.68 -30.48
C ASP A 116 0.71 3.24 -30.70
N TYR A 117 -0.31 2.50 -30.26
CA TYR A 117 -1.72 2.88 -30.37
C TYR A 117 -2.36 3.17 -29.02
N LEU A 118 -1.58 3.24 -27.94
CA LEU A 118 -2.05 3.52 -26.57
C LEU A 118 -1.42 4.79 -26.02
N ILE A 119 -2.23 5.54 -25.27
CA ILE A 119 -1.78 6.65 -24.43
C ILE A 119 -2.38 6.47 -23.04
N ASP A 120 -1.53 6.33 -22.03
CA ASP A 120 -1.95 6.18 -20.65
C ASP A 120 -2.08 7.54 -19.98
N LEU A 121 -3.15 7.70 -19.20
CA LEU A 121 -3.48 8.89 -18.44
C LEU A 121 -3.48 8.52 -16.96
N GLN A 122 -2.57 9.11 -16.19
CA GLN A 122 -2.47 8.91 -14.76
C GLN A 122 -3.05 10.11 -14.01
N PRO A 123 -4.19 9.97 -13.32
CA PRO A 123 -4.61 10.93 -12.29
C PRO A 123 -3.58 10.95 -11.15
N VAL A 124 -3.09 12.14 -10.79
CA VAL A 124 -2.14 12.34 -9.70
C VAL A 124 -2.82 13.04 -8.55
N PHE A 125 -3.09 12.28 -7.49
CA PHE A 125 -3.65 12.80 -6.24
C PHE A 125 -2.54 13.35 -5.32
N PRO A 126 -2.79 14.44 -4.57
CA PRO A 126 -1.79 15.06 -3.72
C PRO A 126 -1.42 14.21 -2.50
N PHE A 127 -2.32 13.33 -2.07
CA PHE A 127 -2.11 12.41 -0.97
C PHE A 127 -2.07 10.97 -1.50
N ASN A 128 -1.17 10.17 -0.94
CA ASN A 128 -1.13 8.73 -1.14
C ASN A 128 -0.81 8.13 0.22
N LEU A 129 -1.82 8.06 1.07
CA LEU A 129 -1.69 7.60 2.45
C LEU A 129 -1.69 6.07 2.46
N ASN A 130 -0.89 5.47 3.34
CA ASN A 130 -0.81 4.02 3.50
C ASN A 130 -2.05 3.45 4.23
N ILE A 131 -3.23 3.70 3.69
CA ILE A 131 -4.53 3.20 4.14
C ILE A 131 -5.33 2.74 2.92
N PRO A 132 -6.32 1.84 3.12
CA PRO A 132 -7.23 1.47 2.04
C PRO A 132 -7.84 2.71 1.37
N GLY A 133 -7.72 2.80 0.04
CA GLY A 133 -8.23 3.92 -0.75
C GLY A 133 -7.34 5.16 -0.82
N GLY A 134 -6.15 5.18 -0.20
CA GLY A 134 -5.15 6.24 -0.41
C GLY A 134 -5.46 7.62 0.21
N PHE A 135 -6.66 7.82 0.77
CA PHE A 135 -7.13 9.07 1.39
C PHE A 135 -8.04 8.83 2.59
N LEU A 136 -8.05 9.74 3.57
CA LEU A 136 -8.71 9.56 4.87
C LEU A 136 -10.23 9.55 4.83
N PHE A 137 -10.83 10.24 3.86
CA PHE A 137 -12.27 10.47 3.82
C PHE A 137 -12.91 9.73 2.66
N PRO A 138 -14.18 9.30 2.79
CA PRO A 138 -14.92 8.69 1.70
C PRO A 138 -14.90 9.61 0.48
N HIS A 139 -14.48 9.07 -0.65
CA HIS A 139 -14.35 9.79 -1.90
C HIS A 139 -14.56 8.86 -3.09
N GLY A 140 -14.88 9.45 -4.23
CA GLY A 140 -14.97 8.75 -5.51
C GLY A 140 -14.75 9.72 -6.66
N VAL A 141 -14.19 9.20 -7.75
CA VAL A 141 -14.07 9.92 -9.01
C VAL A 141 -14.80 9.13 -10.09
N GLU A 142 -15.71 9.80 -10.79
CA GLU A 142 -16.41 9.26 -11.94
C GLU A 142 -15.88 9.94 -13.21
N TRP A 143 -15.13 9.19 -14.02
CA TRP A 143 -14.62 9.67 -15.30
C TRP A 143 -15.71 9.63 -16.38
N GLN A 144 -15.76 10.67 -17.20
CA GLN A 144 -16.86 10.89 -18.16
C GLN A 144 -16.37 10.91 -19.61
N SER A 145 -15.30 11.66 -19.90
CA SER A 145 -14.76 11.75 -21.25
C SER A 145 -13.36 12.30 -21.28
N VAL A 146 -12.69 12.13 -22.42
CA VAL A 146 -11.45 12.83 -22.76
C VAL A 146 -11.65 13.71 -23.99
N THR A 147 -11.14 14.93 -23.93
CA THR A 147 -11.09 15.84 -25.08
C THR A 147 -9.72 15.74 -25.73
N LEU A 148 -9.70 15.54 -27.05
CA LEU A 148 -8.50 15.45 -27.86
C LEU A 148 -8.12 16.80 -28.48
N SER A 149 -6.89 16.93 -28.98
CA SER A 149 -6.33 18.16 -29.56
C SER A 149 -7.09 18.65 -30.80
N ASN A 150 -7.77 17.74 -31.51
CA ASN A 150 -8.66 18.06 -32.62
C ASN A 150 -10.10 18.40 -32.19
N LYS A 151 -10.34 18.59 -30.88
CA LYS A 151 -11.63 18.89 -30.25
C LYS A 151 -12.66 17.76 -30.27
N ARG A 152 -12.27 16.54 -30.65
CA ARG A 152 -13.14 15.37 -30.47
C ARG A 152 -13.24 15.04 -28.98
N VAL A 153 -14.44 14.69 -28.55
CA VAL A 153 -14.73 14.22 -27.19
C VAL A 153 -14.99 12.73 -27.28
N ILE A 154 -14.23 11.94 -26.55
CA ILE A 154 -14.35 10.49 -26.48
C ILE A 154 -14.95 10.15 -25.13
N ALA A 155 -16.13 9.53 -25.11
CA ALA A 155 -16.81 9.14 -23.89
C ALA A 155 -16.09 7.97 -23.22
N TYR A 156 -16.12 7.96 -21.89
CA TYR A 156 -15.65 6.84 -21.09
C TYR A 156 -16.49 5.58 -21.36
N GLN A 157 -15.82 4.44 -21.46
CA GLN A 157 -16.41 3.12 -21.58
C GLN A 157 -15.85 2.22 -20.46
N PRO A 158 -16.68 1.37 -19.84
CA PRO A 158 -16.23 0.53 -18.73
C PRO A 158 -15.24 -0.55 -19.15
N GLU A 159 -15.25 -0.95 -20.42
CA GLU A 159 -14.41 -2.00 -20.97
C GLU A 159 -13.89 -1.56 -22.34
N TRP A 160 -12.68 -2.00 -22.66
CA TRP A 160 -12.08 -1.83 -23.99
C TRP A 160 -12.61 -2.90 -24.95
N SER A 161 -12.83 -2.53 -26.21
CA SER A 161 -13.17 -3.44 -27.31
C SER A 161 -12.13 -3.37 -28.42
N GLU A 162 -11.45 -4.47 -28.69
CA GLU A 162 -10.54 -4.60 -29.84
C GLU A 162 -11.26 -4.46 -31.19
N THR A 163 -12.56 -4.76 -31.22
CA THR A 163 -13.38 -4.73 -32.45
C THR A 163 -14.00 -3.38 -32.76
N ASP A 164 -13.94 -2.42 -31.82
CA ASP A 164 -14.44 -1.07 -32.07
C ASP A 164 -13.42 -0.29 -32.92
N PRO A 165 -13.80 0.17 -34.13
CA PRO A 165 -12.90 0.89 -35.03
C PRO A 165 -12.65 2.36 -34.61
N GLY A 166 -13.21 2.81 -33.49
CA GLY A 166 -13.08 4.16 -32.96
C GLY A 166 -11.96 4.33 -31.94
N ILE A 167 -11.66 5.59 -31.61
CA ILE A 167 -10.83 5.92 -30.45
C ILE A 167 -11.68 5.68 -29.20
N GLN A 168 -11.12 5.00 -28.21
CA GLN A 168 -11.81 4.63 -26.98
C GLN A 168 -11.10 5.23 -25.75
N LEU A 169 -11.87 5.49 -24.70
CA LEU A 169 -11.37 5.81 -23.36
C LEU A 169 -11.90 4.76 -22.40
N SER A 170 -11.01 4.04 -21.72
CA SER A 170 -11.38 2.98 -20.79
C SER A 170 -10.42 2.96 -19.59
N PRO A 171 -10.73 2.20 -18.52
CA PRO A 171 -9.74 1.83 -17.52
C PRO A 171 -8.50 1.23 -18.18
N SER A 172 -7.34 1.50 -17.61
CA SER A 172 -6.09 0.96 -18.09
C SER A 172 -6.05 -0.57 -17.87
N SER A 173 -5.92 -1.32 -18.96
CA SER A 173 -5.69 -2.76 -18.91
C SER A 173 -4.21 -3.11 -18.70
N SER A 174 -3.31 -2.15 -18.93
CA SER A 174 -1.85 -2.31 -18.82
C SER A 174 -1.33 -2.08 -17.39
N ASN A 175 -2.06 -1.35 -16.53
CA ASN A 175 -1.64 -1.06 -15.17
C ASN A 175 -2.48 -1.80 -14.09
N VAL A 176 -2.04 -3.00 -13.72
CA VAL A 176 -2.67 -3.81 -12.66
C VAL A 176 -2.49 -3.18 -11.25
N THR A 177 -1.59 -2.21 -11.11
CA THR A 177 -1.23 -1.63 -9.79
C THR A 177 -2.03 -0.39 -9.42
N ASN A 178 -2.66 0.29 -10.39
CA ASN A 178 -3.47 1.48 -10.13
C ASN A 178 -4.77 1.47 -10.94
N PRO A 179 -5.92 1.12 -10.33
CA PRO A 179 -7.19 0.97 -11.04
C PRO A 179 -7.79 2.29 -11.56
N ASP A 180 -7.28 3.43 -11.09
CA ASP A 180 -7.74 4.76 -11.52
C ASP A 180 -7.04 5.29 -12.77
N ASP A 181 -5.99 4.61 -13.26
CA ASP A 181 -5.34 4.95 -14.51
C ASP A 181 -6.28 4.65 -15.68
N LEU A 182 -6.31 5.55 -16.67
CA LEU A 182 -7.13 5.42 -17.88
C LEU A 182 -6.24 5.27 -19.10
N THR A 183 -6.76 4.64 -20.15
CA THR A 183 -6.05 4.51 -21.42
C THR A 183 -6.91 5.05 -22.56
N VAL A 184 -6.31 5.90 -23.39
CA VAL A 184 -6.85 6.29 -24.69
C VAL A 184 -6.31 5.31 -25.72
N THR A 185 -7.22 4.53 -26.30
CA THR A 185 -6.88 3.51 -27.29
C THR A 185 -7.25 3.99 -28.68
N TYR A 186 -6.27 3.99 -29.59
CA TYR A 186 -6.47 4.30 -31.00
C TYR A 186 -6.71 3.02 -31.80
N PRO A 187 -7.44 3.08 -32.92
CA PRO A 187 -7.69 1.91 -33.76
C PRO A 187 -6.39 1.25 -34.21
N PHE A 188 -6.23 -0.03 -33.87
CA PHE A 188 -5.11 -0.86 -34.33
C PHE A 188 -5.48 -1.52 -35.66
N ILE A 189 -4.60 -1.41 -36.65
CA ILE A 189 -4.74 -2.14 -37.92
C ILE A 189 -3.45 -2.92 -38.13
N ASP A 190 -3.57 -4.25 -38.12
CA ASP A 190 -2.44 -5.15 -38.28
C ASP A 190 -1.67 -4.86 -39.60
N GLY A 191 -0.35 -4.73 -39.49
CA GLY A 191 0.54 -4.39 -40.61
C GLY A 191 0.61 -2.90 -41.01
N LEU A 192 -0.05 -1.99 -40.28
CA LEU A 192 0.11 -0.53 -40.45
C LEU A 192 0.75 0.08 -39.20
N ASP A 193 1.97 0.59 -39.34
CA ASP A 193 2.61 1.37 -38.27
C ASP A 193 1.80 2.64 -38.01
N VAL A 194 1.35 2.80 -36.75
CA VAL A 194 0.66 4.00 -36.29
C VAL A 194 1.70 4.94 -35.70
N ASP A 195 2.04 6.03 -36.41
CA ASP A 195 2.90 7.06 -35.84
C ASP A 195 2.13 7.89 -34.81
N LYS A 196 2.41 7.65 -33.51
CA LYS A 196 1.84 8.38 -32.36
C LYS A 196 1.84 9.89 -32.56
N LYS A 197 2.84 10.45 -33.23
CA LYS A 197 2.98 11.92 -33.40
C LYS A 197 1.86 12.54 -34.24
N ASN A 198 1.23 11.74 -35.10
CA ASN A 198 0.15 12.19 -35.97
C ASN A 198 -1.24 11.92 -35.38
N LEU A 199 -1.32 11.23 -34.24
CA LEU A 199 -2.56 10.95 -33.55
C LEU A 199 -3.05 12.20 -32.78
N PRO A 200 -4.37 12.44 -32.72
CA PRO A 200 -4.93 13.53 -31.94
C PRO A 200 -4.72 13.27 -30.45
N GLN A 201 -3.80 14.03 -29.84
CA GLN A 201 -3.37 13.87 -28.44
C GLN A 201 -4.48 14.23 -27.45
N PRO A 202 -4.60 13.54 -26.31
CA PRO A 202 -5.53 13.91 -25.26
C PRO A 202 -5.04 15.20 -24.57
N VAL A 203 -5.94 16.17 -24.37
CA VAL A 203 -5.59 17.50 -23.81
C VAL A 203 -6.32 17.84 -22.52
N SER A 204 -7.51 17.28 -22.30
CA SER A 204 -8.26 17.47 -21.06
C SER A 204 -9.11 16.24 -20.72
N LEU A 205 -9.12 15.86 -19.45
CA LEU A 205 -9.93 14.76 -18.91
C LEU A 205 -11.09 15.31 -18.08
N GLN A 206 -12.31 14.88 -18.40
CA GLN A 206 -13.54 15.29 -17.73
C GLN A 206 -14.06 14.21 -16.79
N GLY A 207 -14.61 14.64 -15.65
CA GLY A 207 -15.22 13.75 -14.66
C GLY A 207 -15.97 14.49 -13.57
N GLN A 208 -16.34 13.77 -12.52
CA GLN A 208 -16.91 14.32 -11.30
C GLN A 208 -16.18 13.73 -10.10
N VAL A 209 -15.83 14.57 -9.13
CA VAL A 209 -15.32 14.09 -7.84
C VAL A 209 -16.35 14.38 -6.76
N GLU A 210 -16.56 13.39 -5.90
CA GLU A 210 -17.29 13.54 -4.65
C GLU A 210 -16.36 13.19 -3.48
N VAL A 211 -16.36 14.03 -2.44
CA VAL A 211 -15.64 13.77 -1.19
C VAL A 211 -16.51 14.19 -0.01
N ILE A 212 -16.56 13.34 1.01
CA ILE A 212 -17.38 13.56 2.21
C ILE A 212 -16.48 13.90 3.39
N ALA A 213 -16.40 15.19 3.75
CA ALA A 213 -15.68 15.62 4.94
C ALA A 213 -16.53 15.33 6.20
N PRO A 214 -16.00 14.62 7.22
CA PRO A 214 -16.67 14.50 8.50
C PRO A 214 -16.65 15.84 9.25
N ARG A 215 -17.57 16.03 10.21
CA ARG A 215 -17.57 17.19 11.11
C ARG A 215 -16.23 17.32 11.84
N ARG A 216 -15.70 16.18 12.28
CA ARG A 216 -14.44 16.05 13.02
C ARG A 216 -13.96 14.60 13.02
N LEU A 217 -12.72 14.42 13.45
CA LEU A 217 -12.14 13.13 13.81
C LEU A 217 -11.70 13.20 15.27
N TYR A 218 -11.87 12.11 16.01
CA TYR A 218 -11.33 11.99 17.36
C TYR A 218 -10.59 10.66 17.55
N SER A 219 -9.43 10.72 18.20
CA SER A 219 -8.53 9.59 18.42
C SER A 219 -8.51 9.18 19.89
N PHE A 220 -8.58 7.87 20.14
CA PHE A 220 -8.43 7.23 21.43
C PHE A 220 -7.14 6.41 21.44
N ASP A 221 -6.16 6.80 22.26
CA ASP A 221 -5.01 5.94 22.56
C ASP A 221 -5.40 4.93 23.65
N LEU A 222 -5.30 3.64 23.31
CA LEU A 222 -5.71 2.51 24.15
C LEU A 222 -4.54 1.56 24.37
N THR A 223 -4.50 0.94 25.54
CA THR A 223 -3.46 0.00 25.97
C THR A 223 -4.09 -1.25 26.61
N GLN A 224 -3.28 -2.21 27.05
CA GLN A 224 -3.77 -3.39 27.76
C GLN A 224 -4.63 -3.04 28.99
N LYS A 225 -4.40 -1.87 29.61
CA LYS A 225 -5.16 -1.42 30.78
C LYS A 225 -6.61 -1.04 30.45
N ASP A 226 -6.88 -0.70 29.19
CA ASP A 226 -8.17 -0.24 28.71
C ASP A 226 -9.08 -1.40 28.26
N VAL A 227 -8.57 -2.65 28.26
CA VAL A 227 -9.36 -3.83 27.90
C VAL A 227 -10.58 -3.96 28.80
N GLY A 228 -11.74 -4.14 28.18
CA GLY A 228 -13.06 -4.17 28.82
C GLY A 228 -13.67 -2.79 29.11
N GLN A 229 -12.89 -1.70 29.00
CA GLN A 229 -13.36 -0.34 29.29
C GLN A 229 -13.93 0.35 28.05
N THR A 230 -14.96 1.16 28.27
CA THR A 230 -15.50 2.07 27.24
C THR A 230 -14.95 3.47 27.47
N ARG A 231 -14.37 4.05 26.42
CA ARG A 231 -13.92 5.43 26.34
C ARG A 231 -14.91 6.21 25.48
N THR A 232 -15.29 7.40 25.93
CA THR A 232 -16.27 8.24 25.23
C THR A 232 -15.74 9.65 25.11
N ASN A 233 -15.97 10.26 23.95
CA ASN A 233 -15.77 11.68 23.70
C ASN A 233 -17.02 12.23 23.00
N ASP A 234 -17.81 13.00 23.73
CA ASP A 234 -19.07 13.59 23.23
C ASP A 234 -20.01 12.50 22.65
N ASN A 235 -20.27 12.48 21.34
CA ASN A 235 -21.13 11.49 20.69
C ASN A 235 -20.42 10.17 20.29
N LEU A 236 -19.09 10.12 20.38
CA LEU A 236 -18.29 8.99 19.91
C LEU A 236 -17.86 8.11 21.09
N SER A 237 -17.97 6.79 20.95
CA SER A 237 -17.50 5.84 21.97
C SER A 237 -16.74 4.68 21.34
N VAL A 238 -15.70 4.22 22.02
CA VAL A 238 -14.90 3.03 21.69
C VAL A 238 -14.78 2.16 22.93
N LYS A 239 -14.93 0.84 22.77
CA LYS A 239 -14.64 -0.16 23.79
C LYS A 239 -13.59 -1.11 23.26
N LEU A 240 -12.48 -1.25 23.97
CA LEU A 240 -11.47 -2.26 23.68
C LEU A 240 -11.96 -3.60 24.23
N LEU A 241 -12.32 -4.54 23.37
CA LEU A 241 -12.80 -5.86 23.77
C LEU A 241 -11.64 -6.80 24.09
N LYS A 242 -10.64 -6.82 23.21
CA LYS A 242 -9.41 -7.60 23.38
C LYS A 242 -8.22 -6.86 22.82
N LEU A 243 -7.06 -7.08 23.43
CA LEU A 243 -5.76 -6.69 22.91
C LEU A 243 -4.83 -7.88 23.12
N GLU A 244 -4.47 -8.51 22.02
CA GLU A 244 -3.50 -9.61 21.96
C GLU A 244 -2.20 -9.12 21.33
N LYS A 245 -1.22 -10.01 21.22
CA LYS A 245 0.12 -9.66 20.72
C LYS A 245 0.06 -8.89 19.40
N ASN A 246 -0.69 -9.36 18.40
CA ASN A 246 -0.69 -8.79 17.04
C ASN A 246 -2.08 -8.42 16.53
N TYR A 247 -3.11 -8.46 17.38
CA TYR A 247 -4.45 -8.03 16.99
C TYR A 247 -5.21 -7.37 18.13
N ALA A 248 -6.22 -6.59 17.79
CA ALA A 248 -7.16 -6.00 18.73
C ALA A 248 -8.60 -6.18 18.24
N GLU A 249 -9.53 -6.32 19.18
CA GLU A 249 -10.97 -6.31 18.93
C GLU A 249 -11.56 -5.06 19.58
N VAL A 250 -12.28 -4.26 18.80
CA VAL A 250 -12.92 -3.04 19.28
C VAL A 250 -14.39 -2.99 18.89
N GLU A 251 -15.19 -2.40 19.78
CA GLU A 251 -16.55 -1.95 19.51
C GLU A 251 -16.55 -0.43 19.45
N PHE A 252 -17.31 0.15 18.53
CA PHE A 252 -17.45 1.59 18.45
C PHE A 252 -18.88 2.01 18.08
N SER A 253 -19.23 3.24 18.43
CA SER A 253 -20.54 3.81 18.11
C SER A 253 -20.51 5.33 18.03
N ASN A 254 -21.44 5.86 17.26
CA ASN A 254 -21.86 7.25 17.30
C ASN A 254 -23.30 7.29 17.83
N ASN A 255 -23.56 8.02 18.92
CA ASN A 255 -24.90 8.11 19.49
C ASN A 255 -25.80 9.16 18.79
N LEU A 256 -25.26 9.91 17.84
CA LEU A 256 -26.01 10.79 16.96
C LEU A 256 -26.27 10.07 15.62
N PRO A 257 -27.43 10.30 14.99
CA PRO A 257 -27.72 9.74 13.67
C PRO A 257 -26.78 10.35 12.62
N LEU A 258 -26.62 9.64 11.50
CA LEU A 258 -25.94 10.17 10.32
C LEU A 258 -26.67 11.41 9.79
N ALA A 259 -25.90 12.33 9.21
CA ALA A 259 -26.48 13.48 8.53
C ALA A 259 -27.29 13.02 7.30
N PRO A 260 -28.44 13.65 7.00
CA PRO A 260 -29.32 13.24 5.90
C PRO A 260 -28.61 13.15 4.54
N GLU A 261 -27.67 14.05 4.27
CA GLU A 261 -26.89 14.12 3.04
C GLU A 261 -25.97 12.93 2.79
N VAL A 262 -25.71 12.10 3.81
CA VAL A 262 -24.85 10.91 3.72
C VAL A 262 -25.56 9.64 4.20
N ALA A 263 -26.88 9.68 4.35
CA ALA A 263 -27.66 8.54 4.86
C ALA A 263 -27.52 7.28 3.99
N ASP A 264 -27.41 7.46 2.67
CA ASP A 264 -27.27 6.37 1.69
C ASP A 264 -25.79 6.07 1.35
N ALA A 265 -24.83 6.78 1.94
CA ALA A 265 -23.42 6.59 1.65
C ALA A 265 -22.85 5.38 2.41
N GLN A 266 -22.01 4.59 1.75
CA GLN A 266 -21.22 3.55 2.41
C GLN A 266 -20.05 4.20 3.16
N LEU A 267 -20.23 4.44 4.45
CA LEU A 267 -19.25 5.10 5.30
C LEU A 267 -18.50 4.09 6.18
N ASN A 268 -17.16 4.09 6.08
CA ASN A 268 -16.29 3.51 7.09
C ASN A 268 -15.74 4.62 8.01
N PRO A 269 -16.31 4.81 9.22
CA PRO A 269 -15.91 5.88 10.12
C PRO A 269 -14.69 5.54 10.98
N LEU A 270 -14.03 4.39 10.76
CA LEU A 270 -13.01 3.87 11.66
C LEU A 270 -11.64 3.85 10.98
N ILE A 271 -10.65 4.44 11.66
CA ILE A 271 -9.23 4.32 11.34
C ILE A 271 -8.54 3.74 12.58
N VAL A 272 -7.82 2.63 12.42
CA VAL A 272 -7.11 1.97 13.53
C VAL A 272 -5.64 1.85 13.17
N GLN A 273 -4.78 2.41 14.02
CA GLN A 273 -3.32 2.30 13.93
C GLN A 273 -2.79 1.63 15.20
N ALA A 274 -1.61 1.03 15.13
CA ALA A 274 -0.96 0.45 16.29
C ALA A 274 0.51 0.87 16.32
N ARG A 275 1.07 0.98 17.52
CA ARG A 275 2.50 1.22 17.76
C ARG A 275 3.07 0.11 18.62
N ASP A 276 4.31 -0.27 18.36
CA ASP A 276 5.06 -1.19 19.21
C ASP A 276 5.72 -0.47 20.40
N GLY A 277 6.46 -1.20 21.22
CA GLY A 277 7.15 -0.66 22.40
C GLY A 277 8.23 0.38 22.09
N SER A 278 8.66 0.52 20.84
CA SER A 278 9.56 1.60 20.39
C SER A 278 8.81 2.87 20.00
N GLY A 279 7.48 2.81 19.89
CA GLY A 279 6.62 3.89 19.43
C GLY A 279 6.47 3.96 17.90
N GLN A 280 6.97 2.97 17.16
CA GLN A 280 6.86 2.92 15.70
C GLN A 280 5.52 2.34 15.26
N TYR A 281 4.89 2.95 14.25
CA TYR A 281 3.60 2.52 13.70
C TYR A 281 3.71 1.18 13.00
N LEU A 282 2.81 0.24 13.22
CA LEU A 282 2.81 -1.08 12.60
C LEU A 282 2.02 -1.08 11.29
N VAL A 283 2.47 -1.86 10.29
CA VAL A 283 1.69 -2.13 9.08
C VAL A 283 0.47 -2.98 9.46
N ARG A 284 -0.68 -2.61 8.91
CA ARG A 284 -1.94 -3.36 9.09
C ARG A 284 -1.93 -4.60 8.21
N ALA A 285 -2.18 -5.76 8.80
CA ALA A 285 -2.25 -7.04 8.09
C ALA A 285 -3.63 -7.31 7.48
N GLY A 286 -4.69 -6.80 8.13
CA GLY A 286 -6.07 -6.95 7.68
C GLY A 286 -7.08 -6.71 8.79
N SER A 287 -8.36 -6.91 8.49
CA SER A 287 -9.43 -6.82 9.49
C SER A 287 -10.65 -7.65 9.16
N ILE A 288 -11.43 -7.92 10.20
CA ILE A 288 -12.76 -8.55 10.14
C ILE A 288 -13.75 -7.60 10.82
N ASN A 289 -14.87 -7.32 10.16
CA ASN A 289 -15.88 -6.36 10.65
C ASN A 289 -17.05 -7.05 11.35
N GLU A 290 -17.16 -8.36 11.19
CA GLU A 290 -18.24 -9.19 11.70
C GLU A 290 -17.88 -9.70 13.10
N SER A 291 -18.75 -9.43 14.07
CA SER A 291 -18.58 -9.99 15.41
C SER A 291 -18.87 -11.50 15.41
N PRO A 292 -18.36 -12.28 16.36
CA PRO A 292 -18.71 -13.70 16.49
C PRO A 292 -20.23 -13.95 16.60
N GLU A 293 -20.96 -13.02 17.22
CA GLU A 293 -22.42 -13.06 17.35
C GLU A 293 -23.11 -12.83 15.99
N GLN A 294 -22.59 -11.92 15.17
CA GLN A 294 -23.07 -11.65 13.82
C GLN A 294 -22.78 -12.82 12.87
N VAL A 295 -21.61 -13.43 12.96
CA VAL A 295 -21.30 -14.67 12.22
C VAL A 295 -22.27 -15.78 12.58
N THR A 296 -22.51 -15.99 13.88
CA THR A 296 -23.49 -16.98 14.36
C THR A 296 -24.91 -16.69 13.82
N PHE A 297 -25.30 -15.42 13.72
CA PHE A 297 -26.57 -15.02 13.13
C PHE A 297 -26.65 -15.38 11.64
N TYR A 298 -25.60 -15.10 10.86
CA TYR A 298 -25.54 -15.47 9.45
C TYR A 298 -25.52 -16.98 9.21
N GLU A 299 -24.84 -17.76 10.04
CA GLU A 299 -24.87 -19.22 9.97
C GLU A 299 -26.28 -19.78 10.21
N LYS A 300 -27.05 -19.17 11.13
CA LYS A 300 -28.46 -19.52 11.36
C LYS A 300 -29.33 -19.18 10.15
N GLN A 301 -29.14 -17.99 9.56
CA GLN A 301 -29.84 -17.57 8.33
C GLN A 301 -29.56 -18.56 7.18
N LEU A 302 -28.29 -18.92 6.98
CA LEU A 302 -27.89 -19.90 5.97
C LEU A 302 -28.54 -21.26 6.19
N THR A 303 -28.50 -21.75 7.44
CA THR A 303 -29.14 -23.02 7.81
C THR A 303 -30.65 -22.97 7.55
N HIS A 304 -31.29 -21.84 7.82
CA HIS A 304 -32.72 -21.67 7.57
C HIS A 304 -33.05 -21.66 6.07
N LEU A 305 -32.25 -20.96 5.26
CA LEU A 305 -32.38 -20.95 3.80
C LEU A 305 -32.22 -22.36 3.20
N GLN A 306 -31.23 -23.13 3.66
CA GLN A 306 -30.97 -24.50 3.21
C GLN A 306 -32.12 -25.49 3.53
N GLN A 307 -33.01 -25.16 4.46
CA GLN A 307 -34.20 -25.95 4.78
C GLN A 307 -35.39 -25.65 3.86
N GLN A 308 -35.34 -24.55 3.10
CA GLN A 308 -36.40 -24.14 2.19
C GLN A 308 -36.30 -24.92 0.87
N LYS A 309 -37.46 -25.13 0.22
CA LYS A 309 -37.52 -25.76 -1.11
C LYS A 309 -37.69 -24.75 -2.25
N THR A 310 -38.28 -23.60 -1.94
CA THR A 310 -38.64 -22.55 -2.91
C THR A 310 -38.52 -21.19 -2.24
N TRP A 311 -38.20 -20.16 -3.01
CA TRP A 311 -38.26 -18.78 -2.52
C TRP A 311 -39.71 -18.32 -2.38
N SER A 312 -40.00 -17.53 -1.35
CA SER A 312 -41.34 -16.93 -1.16
C SER A 312 -41.24 -15.52 -0.59
N ASP A 313 -42.24 -14.69 -0.87
CA ASP A 313 -42.33 -13.33 -0.32
C ASP A 313 -42.35 -13.33 1.22
N ALA A 314 -42.93 -14.37 1.82
CA ALA A 314 -42.96 -14.54 3.27
C ALA A 314 -41.56 -14.78 3.84
N LEU A 315 -40.75 -15.62 3.17
CA LEU A 315 -39.35 -15.87 3.54
C LEU A 315 -38.52 -14.59 3.41
N GLU A 316 -38.63 -13.89 2.28
CA GLU A 316 -37.90 -12.64 2.03
C GLU A 316 -38.20 -11.57 3.07
N LYS A 317 -39.49 -11.43 3.42
CA LYS A 317 -39.92 -10.52 4.48
C LYS A 317 -39.37 -10.95 5.84
N GLN A 318 -39.41 -12.24 6.17
CA GLN A 318 -38.88 -12.74 7.43
C GLN A 318 -37.36 -12.48 7.55
N LEU A 319 -36.58 -12.80 6.52
CA LEU A 319 -35.13 -12.55 6.50
C LEU A 319 -34.81 -11.06 6.71
N SER A 320 -35.60 -10.18 6.09
CA SER A 320 -35.46 -8.73 6.21
C SER A 320 -35.82 -8.23 7.62
N GLU A 321 -36.89 -8.77 8.22
CA GLU A 321 -37.29 -8.44 9.59
C GLU A 321 -36.29 -8.97 10.63
N ASP A 322 -35.77 -10.18 10.44
CA ASP A 322 -34.74 -10.79 11.30
C ASP A 322 -33.43 -9.99 11.25
N GLN A 323 -33.01 -9.56 10.05
CA GLN A 323 -31.85 -8.68 9.86
C GLN A 323 -32.04 -7.34 10.57
N LEU A 324 -33.18 -6.68 10.36
CA LEU A 324 -33.49 -5.40 11.00
C LEU A 324 -33.53 -5.52 12.53
N ALA A 325 -34.12 -6.61 13.05
CA ALA A 325 -34.17 -6.87 14.48
C ALA A 325 -32.77 -7.11 15.07
N PHE A 326 -31.90 -7.83 14.34
CA PHE A 326 -30.51 -8.03 14.73
C PHE A 326 -29.76 -6.70 14.80
N GLU A 327 -29.86 -5.86 13.77
CA GLU A 327 -29.20 -4.54 13.71
C GLU A 327 -29.66 -3.60 14.83
N GLN A 328 -30.97 -3.59 15.13
CA GLN A 328 -31.52 -2.78 16.23
C GLN A 328 -31.00 -3.18 17.61
N GLN A 329 -30.70 -4.47 17.81
CA GLN A 329 -30.12 -4.99 19.06
C GLN A 329 -28.61 -4.75 19.16
N HIS A 330 -27.94 -4.50 18.04
CA HIS A 330 -26.49 -4.31 17.96
C HIS A 330 -26.14 -2.93 17.37
N PRO A 331 -26.44 -1.83 18.08
CA PRO A 331 -26.20 -0.46 17.58
C PRO A 331 -24.72 -0.09 17.53
N ARG A 332 -23.83 -0.95 18.04
CA ARG A 332 -22.38 -0.77 18.01
C ARG A 332 -21.79 -1.59 16.88
N ARG A 333 -20.81 -1.02 16.20
CA ARG A 333 -20.06 -1.70 15.14
C ARG A 333 -18.85 -2.38 15.75
N TYR A 334 -18.51 -3.54 15.21
CA TYR A 334 -17.37 -4.34 15.62
C TYR A 334 -16.23 -4.22 14.61
N ASN A 335 -15.00 -4.34 15.09
CA ASN A 335 -13.84 -4.46 14.22
C ASN A 335 -12.72 -5.23 14.93
N LYS A 336 -12.23 -6.30 14.30
CA LYS A 336 -11.01 -7.01 14.67
C LYS A 336 -9.91 -6.62 13.69
N VAL A 337 -8.82 -6.02 14.18
CA VAL A 337 -7.71 -5.56 13.34
C VAL A 337 -6.44 -6.30 13.68
N TYR A 338 -5.73 -6.74 12.64
CA TYR A 338 -4.45 -7.43 12.74
C TYR A 338 -3.33 -6.52 12.27
N PHE A 339 -2.18 -6.64 12.92
CA PHE A 339 -0.97 -5.89 12.63
C PHE A 339 0.22 -6.83 12.44
N ASN A 340 1.14 -6.40 11.59
CA ASN A 340 2.42 -7.06 11.37
C ASN A 340 3.36 -6.65 12.52
N GLY A 341 3.24 -7.29 13.69
CA GLY A 341 4.13 -7.10 14.84
C GLY A 341 3.41 -6.95 16.19
N PRO A 342 4.17 -6.82 17.30
CA PRO A 342 3.61 -6.72 18.65
C PRO A 342 3.02 -5.33 18.93
N ILE A 343 1.79 -5.27 19.45
CA ILE A 343 1.09 -4.03 19.78
C ILE A 343 1.37 -3.62 21.23
N GLU A 344 1.86 -2.40 21.43
CA GLU A 344 1.97 -1.75 22.76
C GLU A 344 0.83 -0.75 22.96
N THR A 345 0.53 0.05 21.94
CA THR A 345 -0.53 1.07 21.97
C THR A 345 -1.37 0.98 20.71
N LEU A 346 -2.69 0.99 20.87
CA LEU A 346 -3.68 1.00 19.80
C LEU A 346 -4.29 2.40 19.71
N GLU A 347 -4.17 3.07 18.56
CA GLU A 347 -4.81 4.34 18.28
C GLU A 347 -6.09 4.10 17.46
N VAL A 348 -7.25 4.31 18.09
CA VAL A 348 -8.57 4.15 17.45
C VAL A 348 -9.15 5.52 17.14
N SER A 349 -9.31 5.84 15.87
CA SER A 349 -9.82 7.13 15.42
C SER A 349 -11.19 6.99 14.76
N LEU A 350 -12.14 7.81 15.20
CA LEU A 350 -13.52 7.82 14.71
C LEU A 350 -13.85 9.10 13.97
N LEU A 351 -14.38 8.96 12.74
CA LEU A 351 -14.90 10.03 11.90
C LEU A 351 -16.37 10.31 12.27
N ASP A 352 -16.67 11.55 12.63
CA ASP A 352 -18.01 11.99 13.02
C ASP A 352 -18.81 12.49 11.82
N PHE A 353 -19.68 11.62 11.28
CA PHE A 353 -20.62 11.96 10.19
C PHE A 353 -22.02 12.35 10.68
N SER A 354 -22.18 12.71 11.97
CA SER A 354 -23.44 13.30 12.47
C SER A 354 -23.76 14.66 11.85
N SER A 355 -22.73 15.31 11.30
CA SER A 355 -22.80 16.37 10.31
C SER A 355 -21.67 16.11 9.32
N ALA A 356 -21.90 16.36 8.03
CA ALA A 356 -20.89 16.15 6.99
C ALA A 356 -20.94 17.28 5.97
N THR A 357 -19.82 17.50 5.28
CA THR A 357 -19.81 18.37 4.09
C THR A 357 -19.53 17.50 2.87
N VAL A 358 -20.54 17.36 2.01
CA VAL A 358 -20.42 16.63 0.74
C VAL A 358 -19.99 17.61 -0.34
N THR A 359 -18.74 17.49 -0.79
CA THR A 359 -18.18 18.33 -1.86
C THR A 359 -18.29 17.58 -3.17
N ARG A 360 -19.09 18.10 -4.11
CA ARG A 360 -19.19 17.61 -5.49
C ARG A 360 -18.58 18.64 -6.44
N LYS A 361 -17.64 18.23 -7.29
CA LYS A 361 -16.98 19.14 -8.23
C LYS A 361 -16.85 18.48 -9.60
N ALA A 362 -17.31 19.20 -10.62
CA ALA A 362 -17.00 18.85 -12.00
C ALA A 362 -15.50 19.05 -12.27
N LEU A 363 -14.89 18.03 -12.85
CA LEU A 363 -13.48 18.01 -13.22
C LEU A 363 -13.35 18.32 -14.71
N ASP A 364 -12.45 19.25 -15.02
CA ASP A 364 -11.92 19.50 -16.36
C ASP A 364 -10.41 19.68 -16.19
N LEU A 365 -9.70 18.55 -16.18
CA LEU A 365 -8.31 18.48 -15.78
C LEU A 365 -7.39 18.53 -17.01
N PRO A 366 -6.47 19.51 -17.09
CA PRO A 366 -5.51 19.55 -18.17
C PRO A 366 -4.56 18.35 -18.09
N ILE A 367 -4.31 17.73 -19.23
CA ILE A 367 -3.36 16.63 -19.34
C ILE A 367 -1.97 17.23 -19.56
N ARG A 368 -1.03 16.86 -18.69
CA ARG A 368 0.35 17.38 -18.68
C ARG A 368 1.32 16.30 -19.11
N THR A 369 2.29 16.66 -19.93
CA THR A 369 3.34 15.74 -20.40
C THR A 369 4.67 16.12 -19.75
N PHE A 370 5.16 15.23 -18.89
CA PHE A 370 6.49 15.35 -18.28
C PHE A 370 7.24 14.06 -18.55
N ASN A 371 8.12 14.08 -19.56
CA ASN A 371 9.00 12.94 -19.82
C ASN A 371 10.05 12.89 -18.71
N PRO A 372 10.32 11.74 -18.07
CA PRO A 372 11.35 11.61 -17.04
C PRO A 372 12.72 12.09 -17.53
N HIS A 373 12.97 11.93 -18.83
CA HIS A 373 14.15 12.39 -19.56
C HIS A 373 13.73 13.27 -20.73
N THR A 374 14.31 14.46 -20.85
CA THR A 374 14.01 15.40 -21.93
C THR A 374 15.25 16.13 -22.42
N VAL A 375 15.33 16.42 -23.72
CA VAL A 375 16.37 17.27 -24.30
C VAL A 375 15.93 18.74 -24.40
N GLU A 376 14.70 19.05 -23.99
CA GLU A 376 14.20 20.42 -23.95
C GLU A 376 15.03 21.25 -22.96
N LYS A 377 15.37 22.49 -23.32
CA LYS A 377 16.12 23.38 -22.42
C LYS A 377 15.21 24.17 -21.47
N THR A 378 13.93 24.25 -21.81
CA THR A 378 12.95 25.05 -21.07
C THR A 378 12.35 24.19 -19.97
N VAL A 379 12.32 24.72 -18.76
CA VAL A 379 11.60 24.10 -17.64
C VAL A 379 10.10 24.37 -17.82
N GLN A 380 9.31 23.32 -18.00
CA GLN A 380 7.87 23.44 -18.13
C GLN A 380 7.24 23.82 -16.79
N PRO A 381 6.26 24.74 -16.74
CA PRO A 381 5.62 25.12 -15.48
C PRO A 381 4.59 24.08 -15.03
N LEU A 382 4.53 23.79 -13.73
CA LEU A 382 3.46 23.02 -13.08
C LEU A 382 2.92 23.80 -11.88
N ASP A 383 2.13 24.84 -12.14
CA ASP A 383 1.58 25.68 -11.08
C ASP A 383 0.27 25.09 -10.56
N LEU A 384 0.27 24.61 -9.32
CA LEU A 384 -0.91 24.12 -8.61
C LEU A 384 -1.22 25.07 -7.45
N PRO A 385 -2.45 25.57 -7.30
CA PRO A 385 -2.81 26.61 -6.33
C PRO A 385 -3.00 26.05 -4.91
N ILE A 386 -2.19 25.07 -4.51
CA ILE A 386 -2.30 24.36 -3.24
C ILE A 386 -0.91 24.09 -2.65
N VAL A 387 -0.87 23.87 -1.34
CA VAL A 387 0.34 23.48 -0.61
C VAL A 387 0.09 22.12 0.02
N VAL A 388 1.02 21.19 -0.18
CA VAL A 388 0.99 19.88 0.44
C VAL A 388 2.33 19.67 1.13
N TYR A 389 2.25 19.33 2.40
CA TYR A 389 3.44 19.10 3.20
C TYR A 389 3.82 17.63 3.16
N ASP A 390 5.13 17.39 3.24
CA ASP A 390 5.69 16.07 3.47
C ASP A 390 5.80 15.86 4.99
N ASP A 391 4.83 15.14 5.55
CA ASP A 391 4.75 14.83 6.97
C ASP A 391 5.77 13.76 7.41
N LEU A 392 6.38 13.06 6.44
CA LEU A 392 7.35 11.99 6.65
C LEU A 392 8.78 12.51 6.63
N ALA A 393 9.06 13.54 5.82
CA ALA A 393 10.40 14.08 5.60
C ALA A 393 11.17 14.32 6.91
N ALA A 394 10.54 14.96 7.91
CA ALA A 394 11.21 15.27 9.17
C ALA A 394 11.70 14.01 9.92
N ASN A 395 10.96 12.91 9.83
CA ASN A 395 11.33 11.65 10.48
C ASN A 395 12.32 10.86 9.62
N TRP A 396 12.09 10.81 8.30
CA TRP A 396 12.99 10.20 7.31
C TRP A 396 14.41 10.75 7.40
N LEU A 397 14.53 12.08 7.49
CA LEU A 397 15.81 12.80 7.52
C LEU A 397 16.64 12.55 8.78
N LYS A 398 16.06 11.99 9.85
CA LYS A 398 16.85 11.50 11.01
C LYS A 398 17.80 10.37 10.61
N GLY A 399 17.45 9.62 9.57
CA GLY A 399 18.29 8.57 8.99
C GLY A 399 19.60 9.09 8.41
N ALA A 400 19.74 10.39 8.12
CA ALA A 400 21.02 10.97 7.71
C ALA A 400 22.10 10.89 8.80
N SER A 401 21.69 10.67 10.06
CA SER A 401 22.57 10.45 11.22
C SER A 401 22.55 9.00 11.71
N LEU A 402 22.22 8.04 10.84
CA LEU A 402 22.22 6.61 11.18
C LEU A 402 23.60 6.19 11.67
N THR A 403 23.63 5.47 12.79
CA THR A 403 24.87 4.92 13.37
C THR A 403 25.05 3.45 13.00
N GLU A 404 26.28 2.95 13.11
CA GLU A 404 26.59 1.53 12.91
C GLU A 404 25.74 0.62 13.79
N ASP A 405 25.60 0.95 15.08
CA ASP A 405 24.80 0.14 16.02
C ASP A 405 23.32 0.11 15.62
N GLN A 406 22.77 1.26 15.17
CA GLN A 406 21.38 1.34 14.69
C GLN A 406 21.17 0.55 13.40
N LEU A 407 22.14 0.60 12.47
CA LEU A 407 22.10 -0.17 11.23
C LEU A 407 22.10 -1.67 11.53
N LYS A 408 23.04 -2.14 12.37
CA LYS A 408 23.13 -3.56 12.76
C LYS A 408 21.91 -4.05 13.53
N ALA A 409 21.38 -3.24 14.43
CA ALA A 409 20.17 -3.57 15.19
C ALA A 409 18.92 -3.70 14.31
N GLY A 410 18.92 -3.09 13.12
CA GLY A 410 17.84 -3.16 12.15
C GLY A 410 17.83 -4.43 11.28
N ILE A 411 18.89 -5.24 11.32
CA ILE A 411 19.03 -6.43 10.46
C ILE A 411 18.14 -7.56 10.94
N ARG A 412 17.50 -8.23 9.98
CA ARG A 412 16.67 -9.41 10.16
C ARG A 412 17.09 -10.48 9.18
N ILE A 413 17.42 -11.63 9.74
CA ILE A 413 17.83 -12.80 8.97
C ILE A 413 16.60 -13.66 8.70
N GLN A 414 16.37 -13.97 7.44
CA GLN A 414 15.33 -14.89 6.98
C GLN A 414 15.97 -16.03 6.22
N GLN A 415 15.32 -17.20 6.28
CA GLN A 415 15.73 -18.38 5.53
C GLN A 415 14.57 -18.85 4.68
N SER A 416 14.88 -19.32 3.49
CA SER A 416 13.95 -19.97 2.59
C SER A 416 14.62 -21.17 1.93
N VAL A 417 13.90 -22.29 1.86
CA VAL A 417 14.34 -23.51 1.17
C VAL A 417 13.23 -23.86 0.20
N GLU A 418 13.31 -23.32 -1.03
CA GLU A 418 12.33 -23.61 -2.08
C GLU A 418 12.52 -25.05 -2.60
N ASP A 419 13.77 -25.45 -2.84
CA ASP A 419 14.21 -26.81 -3.11
C ASP A 419 15.63 -27.03 -2.56
N SER A 420 16.14 -28.27 -2.61
CA SER A 420 17.48 -28.58 -2.10
C SER A 420 18.61 -27.90 -2.88
N SER A 421 18.37 -27.42 -4.10
CA SER A 421 19.36 -26.71 -4.92
C SER A 421 19.38 -25.20 -4.75
N ALA A 422 18.37 -24.61 -4.09
CA ALA A 422 18.21 -23.16 -3.97
C ALA A 422 17.84 -22.72 -2.54
N ALA A 423 18.60 -23.18 -1.54
CA ALA A 423 18.44 -22.69 -0.18
C ALA A 423 19.06 -21.29 -0.03
N ARG A 424 18.40 -20.40 0.72
CA ARG A 424 18.79 -18.98 0.83
C ARG A 424 18.75 -18.46 2.26
N ILE A 425 19.76 -17.66 2.62
CA ILE A 425 19.79 -16.79 3.80
C ILE A 425 19.70 -15.34 3.30
N GLU A 426 18.76 -14.56 3.82
CA GLU A 426 18.54 -13.17 3.46
C GLU A 426 18.70 -12.25 4.67
N PHE A 427 19.50 -11.19 4.53
CA PHE A 427 19.78 -10.20 5.55
C PHE A 427 19.04 -8.91 5.21
N SER A 428 17.75 -8.88 5.56
CA SER A 428 16.88 -7.73 5.29
C SER A 428 17.00 -6.66 6.37
N HIS A 429 16.89 -5.38 6.00
CA HIS A 429 16.59 -4.29 6.93
C HIS A 429 15.54 -3.37 6.32
N ARG A 430 15.04 -2.44 7.15
CA ARG A 430 14.17 -1.37 6.65
C ARG A 430 14.96 -0.47 5.73
N ARG A 431 14.30 0.00 4.68
CA ARG A 431 14.82 1.11 3.89
C ARG A 431 15.10 2.30 4.83
N THR A 432 16.30 2.81 4.75
CA THR A 432 16.80 3.96 5.49
C THR A 432 17.24 5.03 4.50
N PHE A 433 17.41 6.27 5.00
CA PHE A 433 17.96 7.37 4.22
C PHE A 433 19.29 7.01 3.55
N ASN A 434 20.09 6.19 4.22
CA ASN A 434 21.39 5.72 3.75
C ASN A 434 21.30 4.92 2.45
N ASP A 435 20.24 4.13 2.28
CA ASP A 435 20.07 3.24 1.12
C ASP A 435 19.83 4.03 -0.16
N GLU A 436 19.34 5.27 -0.03
CA GLU A 436 19.22 6.16 -1.16
C GLU A 436 20.57 6.68 -1.64
N LEU A 437 21.60 6.68 -0.79
CA LEU A 437 22.90 7.28 -1.06
C LEU A 437 23.98 6.27 -1.42
N LEU A 438 23.63 5.01 -1.70
CA LEU A 438 24.62 3.98 -2.04
C LEU A 438 25.36 4.31 -3.35
N GLY A 439 24.62 4.77 -4.37
CA GLY A 439 25.15 4.98 -5.72
C GLY A 439 25.63 3.67 -6.38
N ASP A 440 26.33 3.80 -7.51
CA ASP A 440 26.84 2.65 -8.28
C ASP A 440 28.29 2.27 -7.95
N ASP A 441 29.01 3.13 -7.21
CA ASP A 441 30.46 3.02 -6.94
C ASP A 441 30.83 2.18 -5.70
N PHE A 442 29.92 1.35 -5.17
CA PHE A 442 30.22 0.55 -3.98
C PHE A 442 31.08 -0.68 -4.33
N ASN A 443 31.98 -1.05 -3.42
CA ASN A 443 32.69 -2.32 -3.46
C ASN A 443 32.36 -3.09 -2.18
N PRO A 444 31.66 -4.24 -2.26
CA PRO A 444 31.22 -4.96 -1.06
C PRO A 444 32.39 -5.63 -0.30
N GLY A 445 33.58 -5.71 -0.91
CA GLY A 445 34.72 -6.43 -0.34
C GLY A 445 34.47 -7.95 -0.27
N VAL A 446 35.21 -8.63 0.61
CA VAL A 446 35.08 -10.08 0.82
C VAL A 446 34.03 -10.33 1.91
N SER A 447 33.05 -11.18 1.62
CA SER A 447 32.05 -11.65 2.57
C SER A 447 32.29 -13.14 2.86
N PRO A 448 33.07 -13.48 3.90
CA PRO A 448 33.39 -14.86 4.21
C PRO A 448 32.17 -15.55 4.83
N VAL A 449 31.91 -16.77 4.38
CA VAL A 449 30.87 -17.65 4.92
C VAL A 449 31.45 -19.05 5.10
N THR A 450 31.09 -19.70 6.19
CA THR A 450 31.52 -21.06 6.51
C THR A 450 30.35 -21.84 7.09
N PHE A 451 30.18 -23.07 6.63
CA PHE A 451 29.10 -23.96 7.05
C PHE A 451 29.62 -25.04 8.00
N PHE A 452 28.78 -25.42 8.96
CA PHE A 452 29.10 -26.40 10.01
C PHE A 452 27.93 -27.37 10.19
N THR A 453 28.24 -28.56 10.69
CA THR A 453 27.26 -29.54 11.17
C THR A 453 26.73 -29.17 12.57
N GLU A 454 25.82 -29.97 13.14
CA GLU A 454 25.22 -29.69 14.47
C GLU A 454 26.28 -29.60 15.58
N LYS A 455 26.18 -28.58 16.46
CA LYS A 455 27.11 -28.38 17.59
C LYS A 455 27.16 -29.60 18.51
N ARG A 456 28.36 -30.16 18.74
CA ARG A 456 28.59 -31.14 19.82
C ARG A 456 29.09 -30.43 21.08
N SER A 457 28.42 -30.68 22.21
CA SER A 457 28.82 -30.12 23.53
C SER A 457 28.91 -28.58 23.58
N GLY A 458 28.08 -27.89 22.78
CA GLY A 458 28.03 -26.42 22.73
C GLY A 458 29.13 -25.74 21.90
N LYS A 459 30.01 -26.49 21.23
CA LYS A 459 31.04 -25.95 20.32
C LYS A 459 30.67 -26.25 18.86
N LEU A 460 31.10 -25.40 17.94
CA LEU A 460 31.03 -25.67 16.50
C LEU A 460 31.93 -26.88 16.19
N ASP A 461 31.45 -27.78 15.33
CA ASP A 461 32.22 -28.89 14.78
C ASP A 461 33.22 -28.36 13.72
N GLU A 462 33.90 -29.23 12.98
CA GLU A 462 34.82 -28.80 11.91
C GLU A 462 34.05 -28.13 10.75
N PRO A 463 34.63 -27.10 10.09
CA PRO A 463 34.07 -26.52 8.87
C PRO A 463 33.83 -27.58 7.80
N ILE A 464 32.67 -27.49 7.13
CA ILE A 464 32.39 -28.30 5.94
C ILE A 464 33.23 -27.73 4.79
N GLU A 465 34.11 -28.56 4.22
CA GLU A 465 34.83 -28.19 3.00
C GLU A 465 33.90 -28.27 1.79
N LEU A 466 33.77 -27.14 1.08
CA LEU A 466 32.83 -26.99 -0.03
C LEU A 466 33.54 -26.57 -1.31
N PRO A 467 33.08 -27.06 -2.49
CA PRO A 467 33.52 -26.53 -3.76
C PRO A 467 33.02 -25.07 -3.95
N PRO A 468 33.70 -24.24 -4.77
CA PRO A 468 33.30 -22.85 -5.00
C PRO A 468 31.86 -22.67 -5.50
N GLU A 469 31.30 -23.67 -6.18
CA GLU A 469 29.96 -23.65 -6.75
C GLU A 469 28.86 -23.99 -5.73
N ALA A 470 29.21 -24.49 -4.53
CA ALA A 470 28.22 -24.91 -3.52
C ALA A 470 27.42 -23.74 -2.93
N TYR A 471 27.96 -22.53 -2.99
CA TYR A 471 27.28 -21.34 -2.52
C TYR A 471 27.74 -20.08 -3.24
N GLN A 472 26.87 -19.09 -3.25
CA GLN A 472 27.14 -17.75 -3.76
C GLN A 472 26.71 -16.74 -2.70
N VAL A 473 27.58 -15.78 -2.42
CA VAL A 473 27.24 -14.62 -1.60
C VAL A 473 27.00 -13.45 -2.54
N ASP A 474 25.84 -12.82 -2.39
CA ASP A 474 25.47 -11.58 -3.07
C ASP A 474 25.27 -10.48 -2.02
N PRO A 475 26.33 -9.70 -1.74
CA PRO A 475 26.30 -8.58 -0.82
C PRO A 475 25.28 -7.49 -1.16
N LEU A 476 24.95 -7.31 -2.43
CA LEU A 476 24.07 -6.25 -2.89
C LEU A 476 22.62 -6.52 -2.54
N ASN A 477 22.22 -7.75 -2.83
CA ASN A 477 20.92 -8.25 -2.43
C ASN A 477 20.91 -8.73 -0.98
N ALA A 478 22.04 -8.62 -0.27
CA ALA A 478 22.26 -9.04 1.10
C ALA A 478 21.87 -10.52 1.32
N THR A 479 22.32 -11.40 0.42
CA THR A 479 21.87 -12.80 0.37
C THR A 479 23.00 -13.80 0.23
N ILE A 480 22.78 -15.00 0.77
CA ILE A 480 23.63 -16.16 0.57
C ILE A 480 22.74 -17.26 0.00
N THR A 481 23.05 -17.74 -1.20
CA THR A 481 22.38 -18.86 -1.84
C THR A 481 23.30 -20.07 -1.82
N TYR A 482 22.79 -21.25 -1.50
CA TYR A 482 23.57 -22.48 -1.41
C TYR A 482 22.79 -23.71 -1.86
N ASP A 483 23.50 -24.65 -2.48
CA ASP A 483 22.95 -25.90 -3.00
C ASP A 483 23.30 -27.04 -2.06
N LEU A 484 22.30 -27.56 -1.32
CA LEU A 484 22.47 -28.66 -0.38
C LEU A 484 22.93 -29.96 -1.04
N ASN A 485 22.73 -30.14 -2.35
CA ASN A 485 23.16 -31.33 -3.07
C ASN A 485 24.70 -31.38 -3.27
N LEU A 486 25.37 -30.23 -3.13
CA LEU A 486 26.82 -30.11 -3.23
C LEU A 486 27.54 -30.21 -1.88
N PHE A 487 26.79 -30.39 -0.78
CA PHE A 487 27.35 -30.53 0.55
C PHE A 487 27.69 -31.99 0.85
N PRO A 488 28.91 -32.31 1.31
CA PRO A 488 29.29 -33.67 1.68
C PRO A 488 28.58 -34.14 2.97
N ASP A 489 28.24 -33.19 3.86
CA ASP A 489 27.54 -33.41 5.12
C ASP A 489 26.37 -32.43 5.26
N THR A 490 25.29 -32.82 5.93
CA THR A 490 24.12 -31.94 6.13
C THR A 490 24.51 -30.70 6.97
N PRO A 491 24.46 -29.49 6.39
CA PRO A 491 24.81 -28.28 7.13
C PRO A 491 23.70 -27.94 8.13
N ALA A 492 24.09 -27.51 9.32
CA ALA A 492 23.18 -27.11 10.39
C ALA A 492 23.39 -25.67 10.87
N ILE A 493 24.57 -25.09 10.61
CA ILE A 493 24.91 -23.73 11.02
C ILE A 493 25.73 -23.05 9.93
N ALA A 494 25.44 -21.78 9.65
CA ALA A 494 26.29 -20.90 8.86
C ALA A 494 26.85 -19.78 9.75
N VAL A 495 28.16 -19.55 9.65
CA VAL A 495 28.87 -18.47 10.34
C VAL A 495 29.60 -17.63 9.31
N GLY A 496 29.49 -16.32 9.40
CA GLY A 496 30.13 -15.44 8.43
C GLY A 496 29.99 -13.97 8.76
N SER A 497 30.29 -13.13 7.78
CA SER A 497 30.10 -11.70 7.85
C SER A 497 29.45 -11.18 6.58
N MET A 498 28.34 -10.46 6.72
CA MET A 498 27.66 -9.76 5.63
C MET A 498 28.07 -8.28 5.66
N PRO A 499 28.66 -7.72 4.58
CA PRO A 499 28.91 -6.29 4.51
C PRO A 499 27.59 -5.51 4.40
N LEU A 500 27.46 -4.48 5.23
CA LEU A 500 26.42 -3.45 5.17
C LEU A 500 27.08 -2.13 4.79
N PHE A 501 26.30 -1.16 4.33
CA PHE A 501 26.84 0.14 3.90
C PHE A 501 26.34 1.26 4.80
N LEU A 502 27.22 2.21 5.13
CA LEU A 502 26.90 3.36 5.96
C LEU A 502 27.55 4.64 5.43
N ALA A 503 26.74 5.61 5.07
CA ALA A 503 27.12 6.89 4.49
C ALA A 503 27.32 7.93 5.59
N SER A 504 28.41 8.69 5.47
CA SER A 504 28.55 9.94 6.21
C SER A 504 27.88 11.05 5.43
N VAL A 505 26.91 11.73 6.04
CA VAL A 505 26.08 12.74 5.35
C VAL A 505 26.35 14.13 5.93
N GLU A 506 26.76 15.06 5.08
CA GLU A 506 26.84 16.48 5.43
C GLU A 506 25.50 17.16 5.10
N LYS A 507 24.87 17.77 6.12
CA LYS A 507 23.66 18.57 5.98
C LYS A 507 23.99 20.06 5.89
N LYS A 508 23.44 20.76 4.89
CA LYS A 508 23.44 22.24 4.79
C LYS A 508 22.03 22.75 4.53
N ALA A 509 21.80 24.02 4.88
CA ALA A 509 20.52 24.70 4.64
C ALA A 509 20.78 26.08 4.04
N TYR A 510 19.96 26.47 3.07
CA TYR A 510 20.08 27.72 2.33
C TYR A 510 18.71 28.39 2.21
N ASP A 511 18.69 29.72 2.34
CA ASP A 511 17.53 30.52 1.90
C ASP A 511 17.53 30.60 0.37
N ALA A 512 16.35 30.55 -0.25
CA ALA A 512 16.18 30.56 -1.70
C ALA A 512 16.84 31.76 -2.41
N LYS A 513 17.04 32.89 -1.72
CA LYS A 513 17.73 34.08 -2.25
C LYS A 513 19.25 33.96 -2.18
N SER A 514 19.78 32.95 -1.51
CA SER A 514 21.20 32.75 -1.21
C SER A 514 21.71 31.36 -1.59
N LEU A 515 21.09 30.74 -2.60
CA LEU A 515 21.47 29.41 -3.07
C LEU A 515 22.89 29.40 -3.64
N PRO A 516 23.66 28.31 -3.41
CA PRO A 516 24.95 28.13 -4.05
C PRO A 516 24.78 28.00 -5.56
N LYS A 517 25.87 28.28 -6.29
CA LYS A 517 25.90 28.11 -7.75
C LYS A 517 25.50 26.67 -8.11
N GLY A 518 24.60 26.53 -9.08
CA GLY A 518 24.07 25.25 -9.55
C GLY A 518 22.74 24.85 -8.92
N LEU A 519 22.24 25.59 -7.92
CA LEU A 519 20.87 25.45 -7.41
C LEU A 519 20.07 26.72 -7.72
N GLU A 520 18.83 26.55 -8.18
CA GLU A 520 17.93 27.65 -8.48
C GLU A 520 16.49 27.27 -8.14
N ILE A 521 15.74 28.17 -7.50
CA ILE A 521 14.29 28.04 -7.35
C ILE A 521 13.58 28.83 -8.44
N ARG A 522 12.68 28.16 -9.18
CA ARG A 522 11.80 28.79 -10.17
C ARG A 522 10.34 28.45 -9.87
N ASN A 523 9.62 29.41 -9.28
CA ASN A 523 8.25 29.22 -8.76
C ASN A 523 8.18 28.06 -7.75
N ASN A 524 7.58 26.93 -8.11
CA ASN A 524 7.46 25.74 -7.28
C ASN A 524 8.50 24.65 -7.61
N THR A 525 9.55 24.98 -8.36
CA THR A 525 10.58 24.03 -8.78
C THR A 525 11.94 24.33 -8.18
N LEU A 526 12.69 23.26 -7.87
CA LEU A 526 14.13 23.30 -7.63
C LEU A 526 14.86 22.74 -8.85
N VAL A 527 15.69 23.57 -9.47
CA VAL A 527 16.58 23.19 -10.57
C VAL A 527 17.97 22.94 -10.01
N VAL A 528 18.53 21.77 -10.32
CA VAL A 528 19.80 21.26 -9.82
C VAL A 528 20.73 21.00 -10.99
N ASP A 529 21.92 21.61 -10.98
CA ASP A 529 23.02 21.29 -11.90
C ASP A 529 23.66 19.95 -11.49
N LEU A 530 23.39 18.90 -12.25
CA LEU A 530 23.80 17.52 -11.92
C LEU A 530 25.30 17.30 -12.08
N LYS A 531 26.01 18.22 -12.75
CA LYS A 531 27.48 18.18 -12.80
C LYS A 531 28.10 18.66 -11.49
N LEU A 532 27.45 19.62 -10.82
CA LEU A 532 27.89 20.14 -9.52
C LEU A 532 27.31 19.34 -8.35
N PHE A 533 26.14 18.75 -8.54
CA PHE A 533 25.42 17.97 -7.56
C PHE A 533 24.97 16.62 -8.15
N PRO A 534 25.87 15.64 -8.25
CA PRO A 534 25.53 14.30 -8.76
C PRO A 534 24.37 13.65 -8.00
N ALA A 535 23.43 13.05 -8.73
CA ALA A 535 22.19 12.52 -8.15
C ALA A 535 22.40 11.29 -7.25
N ASP A 536 23.53 10.60 -7.34
CA ASP A 536 23.93 9.48 -6.49
C ASP A 536 24.49 9.94 -5.12
N GLU A 537 24.99 11.17 -5.03
CA GLU A 537 25.60 11.72 -3.80
C GLU A 537 24.71 12.72 -3.06
N TRP A 538 23.74 13.35 -3.74
CA TRP A 538 23.00 14.49 -3.21
C TRP A 538 21.50 14.25 -3.09
N ARG A 539 20.93 14.55 -1.92
CA ARG A 539 19.48 14.64 -1.72
C ARG A 539 19.07 16.07 -1.37
N PHE A 540 17.89 16.47 -1.86
CA PHE A 540 17.35 17.81 -1.70
C PHE A 540 15.97 17.75 -1.08
N PHE A 541 15.75 18.57 -0.06
CA PHE A 541 14.45 18.75 0.58
C PHE A 541 14.17 20.23 0.69
N VAL A 542 12.93 20.63 0.44
CA VAL A 542 12.57 22.04 0.43
C VAL A 542 11.50 22.35 1.44
N LYS A 543 11.52 23.57 1.96
CA LYS A 543 10.51 24.09 2.89
C LYS A 543 9.90 25.37 2.37
N ASP A 544 8.67 25.64 2.79
CA ASP A 544 8.06 26.96 2.64
C ASP A 544 8.50 27.92 3.75
N ASP A 545 7.94 29.13 3.76
CA ASP A 545 8.20 30.17 4.76
C ASP A 545 7.68 29.82 6.16
N SER A 546 6.73 28.88 6.27
CA SER A 546 6.29 28.31 7.54
C SER A 546 7.31 27.33 8.14
N GLY A 547 8.35 26.96 7.37
CA GLY A 547 9.41 26.03 7.79
C GLY A 547 9.01 24.56 7.70
N LYS A 548 7.91 24.24 7.02
CA LYS A 548 7.43 22.86 6.82
C LYS A 548 7.95 22.31 5.49
N TYR A 549 8.27 21.02 5.45
CA TYR A 549 8.72 20.35 4.23
C TYR A 549 7.60 20.28 3.20
N LEU A 550 7.88 20.61 1.95
CA LEU A 550 6.94 20.50 0.85
C LEU A 550 7.04 19.12 0.19
N LYS A 551 5.88 18.56 -0.17
CA LYS A 551 5.81 17.28 -0.88
C LYS A 551 6.25 17.45 -2.34
N GLN A 552 7.17 16.60 -2.79
CA GLN A 552 7.56 16.52 -4.18
C GLN A 552 6.43 15.88 -5.00
N ILE A 553 6.11 16.48 -6.14
CA ILE A 553 5.14 15.98 -7.12
C ILE A 553 5.80 14.97 -8.05
N LEU A 554 6.87 15.40 -8.73
CA LEU A 554 7.64 14.63 -9.69
C LEU A 554 9.03 15.26 -9.90
N SER A 555 9.91 14.54 -10.58
CA SER A 555 11.21 15.03 -11.02
C SER A 555 11.47 14.69 -12.49
N VAL A 556 12.13 15.59 -13.21
CA VAL A 556 12.52 15.43 -14.62
C VAL A 556 14.00 15.73 -14.80
N SER A 557 14.69 14.91 -15.58
CA SER A 557 16.08 15.13 -16.01
C SER A 557 16.10 15.78 -17.38
N HIS A 558 16.89 16.85 -17.50
CA HIS A 558 17.18 17.52 -18.77
C HIS A 558 18.56 17.08 -19.26
N ASP A 559 18.58 16.36 -20.38
CA ASP A 559 19.74 15.65 -20.89
C ASP A 559 20.41 16.42 -22.04
N THR A 560 21.70 16.16 -22.29
CA THR A 560 22.42 16.81 -23.41
C THR A 560 21.87 16.39 -24.79
N SER A 561 21.38 15.16 -24.89
CA SER A 561 20.90 14.48 -26.09
C SER A 561 20.08 13.26 -25.67
N ALA A 562 19.37 12.62 -26.61
CA ALA A 562 18.51 11.46 -26.31
C ALA A 562 19.24 10.29 -25.60
N GLU A 563 20.53 10.11 -25.88
CA GLU A 563 21.40 9.11 -25.23
C GLU A 563 22.51 9.76 -24.40
N GLY A 564 22.39 11.05 -24.10
CA GLY A 564 23.40 11.83 -23.39
C GLY A 564 23.19 11.86 -21.88
N PRO A 565 24.20 12.26 -21.10
CA PRO A 565 24.05 12.41 -19.65
C PRO A 565 23.08 13.54 -19.29
N ALA A 566 22.48 13.41 -18.10
CA ALA A 566 21.65 14.45 -17.51
C ALA A 566 22.49 15.67 -17.11
N LEU A 567 22.06 16.86 -17.56
CA LEU A 567 22.68 18.15 -17.21
C LEU A 567 22.06 18.76 -15.97
N SER A 568 20.72 18.71 -15.88
CA SER A 568 20.00 19.28 -14.75
C SER A 568 18.80 18.46 -14.35
N GLY A 569 18.61 18.30 -13.04
CA GLY A 569 17.41 17.74 -12.44
C GLY A 569 16.44 18.87 -12.08
N VAL A 570 15.16 18.70 -12.39
CA VAL A 570 14.09 19.63 -12.03
C VAL A 570 13.09 18.91 -11.15
N HIS A 571 12.95 19.38 -9.92
CA HIS A 571 12.06 18.82 -8.90
C HIS A 571 10.86 19.75 -8.71
N TYR A 572 9.65 19.22 -8.85
CA TYR A 572 8.40 19.98 -8.72
C TYR A 572 7.77 19.72 -7.36
N PHE A 573 7.26 20.74 -6.70
CA PHE A 573 6.67 20.62 -5.36
C PHE A 573 5.25 21.19 -5.29
N TYR A 574 4.45 20.65 -4.36
CA TYR A 574 3.16 21.21 -3.96
C TYR A 574 3.37 22.40 -3.03
N GLY A 575 3.55 23.59 -3.60
CA GLY A 575 3.81 24.84 -2.87
C GLY A 575 5.10 25.50 -3.34
N ARG A 576 5.42 26.67 -2.78
CA ARG A 576 6.58 27.46 -3.19
C ARG A 576 7.74 27.31 -2.20
N PRO A 577 8.87 26.72 -2.62
CA PRO A 577 10.07 26.65 -1.81
C PRO A 577 10.61 28.03 -1.45
N THR A 578 10.95 28.24 -0.18
CA THR A 578 11.70 29.41 0.30
C THR A 578 13.02 29.00 0.96
N HIS A 579 13.17 27.74 1.33
CA HIS A 579 14.40 27.17 1.88
C HIS A 579 14.73 25.84 1.22
N VAL A 580 16.02 25.55 1.05
CA VAL A 580 16.54 24.29 0.52
C VAL A 580 17.50 23.68 1.54
N GLU A 581 17.23 22.45 1.96
CA GLU A 581 18.16 21.61 2.70
C GLU A 581 18.84 20.64 1.74
N THR A 582 20.16 20.55 1.81
CA THR A 582 20.97 19.63 1.02
C THR A 582 21.62 18.60 1.92
N TYR A 583 21.64 17.36 1.48
CA TYR A 583 22.26 16.23 2.16
C TYR A 583 23.25 15.60 1.19
N GLN A 584 24.55 15.73 1.50
CA GLN A 584 25.64 15.23 0.67
C GLN A 584 26.27 14.01 1.31
N ARG A 585 26.37 12.91 0.58
CA ARG A 585 27.27 11.81 0.94
C ARG A 585 28.72 12.28 0.82
N THR A 586 29.44 12.32 1.94
CA THR A 586 30.87 12.68 1.99
C THR A 586 31.79 11.48 2.11
N ASN A 587 31.26 10.35 2.57
CA ASN A 587 31.96 9.07 2.67
C ASN A 587 30.95 7.91 2.62
N LEU A 588 31.37 6.74 2.16
CA LEU A 588 30.62 5.49 2.24
C LEU A 588 31.51 4.42 2.89
N ALA A 589 31.13 3.96 4.07
CA ALA A 589 31.85 2.95 4.83
C ALA A 589 31.16 1.58 4.72
N THR A 590 31.95 0.51 4.63
CA THR A 590 31.45 -0.85 4.75
C THR A 590 31.50 -1.29 6.22
N VAL A 591 30.34 -1.64 6.76
CA VAL A 591 30.15 -2.14 8.12
C VAL A 591 29.99 -3.66 8.06
N GLN A 592 30.82 -4.39 8.79
CA GLN A 592 30.73 -5.86 8.82
C GLN A 592 29.69 -6.32 9.86
N TYR A 593 28.66 -7.02 9.38
CA TYR A 593 27.65 -7.68 10.20
C TYR A 593 27.99 -9.16 10.37
N GLY A 594 28.60 -9.50 11.51
CA GLY A 594 28.88 -10.88 11.87
C GLY A 594 27.61 -11.64 12.24
N PHE A 595 27.46 -12.85 11.73
CA PHE A 595 26.29 -13.70 11.99
C PHE A 595 26.68 -15.14 12.35
N GLU A 596 25.82 -15.77 13.16
CA GLU A 596 25.75 -17.21 13.36
C GLU A 596 24.27 -17.61 13.22
N VAL A 597 23.94 -18.37 12.19
CA VAL A 597 22.57 -18.73 11.83
C VAL A 597 22.41 -20.24 11.89
N LYS A 598 21.41 -20.71 12.64
CA LYS A 598 21.00 -22.11 12.59
C LYS A 598 20.17 -22.34 11.33
N LEU A 599 20.57 -23.31 10.51
CA LEU A 599 19.95 -23.57 9.22
C LEU A 599 18.65 -24.36 9.35
N ASP A 600 17.67 -23.98 8.54
CA ASP A 600 16.42 -24.72 8.44
C ASP A 600 16.66 -26.07 7.75
N LYS A 601 16.00 -27.11 8.23
CA LYS A 601 16.10 -28.44 7.61
C LYS A 601 15.24 -28.46 6.35
N ALA A 602 15.81 -28.89 5.22
CA ALA A 602 15.03 -29.15 4.02
C ALA A 602 13.91 -30.15 4.35
N GLN A 603 12.68 -29.86 3.93
CA GLN A 603 11.60 -30.83 4.01
C GLN A 603 11.96 -31.99 3.10
N VAL A 604 12.26 -33.14 3.70
CA VAL A 604 12.45 -34.37 2.96
C VAL A 604 11.08 -34.70 2.37
N ALA A 605 10.95 -34.64 1.05
CA ALA A 605 9.78 -35.20 0.38
C ALA A 605 9.62 -36.64 0.86
N GLU A 606 8.50 -36.94 1.55
CA GLU A 606 8.13 -38.31 1.84
C GLU A 606 7.99 -39.03 0.49
N THR A 607 9.02 -39.79 0.12
CA THR A 607 8.91 -40.78 -0.94
C THR A 607 7.93 -41.82 -0.46
N ALA A 608 6.69 -41.71 -0.94
CA ALA A 608 5.68 -42.74 -0.75
C ALA A 608 6.19 -44.08 -1.32
N PRO A 609 5.94 -45.22 -0.64
CA PRO A 609 6.37 -46.54 -1.09
C PRO A 609 5.65 -47.01 -2.38
#